data_AF-K1S0F0-F1
#
_entry.id   AF-K1S0F0-F1
#
_cell.length_a   1.000
_cell.length_b   1.000
_cell.length_c   1.000
_cell.angle_alpha   90.00
_cell.angle_beta   90.00
_cell.angle_gamma   90.00
#
_symmetry.space_group_name_H-M   'P 1'
#
loop_
_entity.id
_entity.type
_entity.pdbx_description
1 polymer ?
#
loop_
_entity_poly.entity_id
_entity_poly.type
_entity_poly.pdbx_seq_one_letter_code
_entity_poly.pdbx_strand_id
1 'polypeptide(L)' 'MAEYNMQELNLPGEDGKRILYPRMKLYGQVDL' A
#
# COMPACT_ATOMS: atom_id res chain seq x y z
N MET A 1 -5.10 -13.74 12.12
CA MET A 1 -5.76 -12.86 11.15
C MET A 1 -4.70 -11.92 10.59
N ALA A 2 -4.53 -11.85 9.27
CA ALA A 2 -3.61 -10.88 8.69
C ALA A 2 -4.29 -9.51 8.62
N GLU A 3 -3.64 -8.45 9.13
CA GLU A 3 -4.10 -7.07 9.00
C GLU A 3 -3.52 -6.43 7.73
N TYR A 4 -4.33 -5.60 7.07
CA TYR A 4 -3.94 -4.88 5.86
C TYR A 4 -4.24 -3.39 6.03
N ASN A 5 -3.33 -2.54 5.56
CA ASN A 5 -3.52 -1.10 5.42
C ASN A 5 -3.73 -0.76 3.94
N MET A 6 -4.34 0.38 3.65
CA MET A 6 -4.42 0.90 2.28
C MET A 6 -3.21 1.79 2.00
N GLN A 7 -2.56 1.59 0.85
CA GLN A 7 -1.45 2.43 0.38
C GLN A 7 -1.72 2.93 -1.04
N GLU A 8 -1.30 4.17 -1.32
CA GLU A 8 -1.30 4.73 -2.67
C GLU A 8 -0.09 4.23 -3.46
N LEU A 9 -0.34 3.81 -4.71
CA LEU A 9 0.71 3.54 -5.68
C LEU A 9 1.35 4.85 -6.10
N ASN A 10 2.68 4.87 -6.08
CA ASN A 10 3.46 6.01 -6.59
C ASN A 10 3.38 6.10 -8.12
N LEU A 11 3.04 4.99 -8.79
CA LEU A 11 2.83 4.96 -10.23
C LEU A 11 1.41 5.42 -10.55
N PRO A 12 1.23 6.28 -11.56
CA PRO A 12 -0.10 6.61 -12.06
C PRO A 12 -0.77 5.35 -12.61
N GLY A 13 -2.06 5.19 -12.32
CA GLY A 13 -2.88 4.19 -12.98
C GLY A 13 -3.07 4.50 -14.47
N GLU A 14 -3.74 3.60 -15.19
CA GLU A 14 -3.96 3.72 -16.65
C GLU A 14 -4.58 5.06 -17.05
N ASP A 15 -5.45 5.63 -16.21
CA ASP A 15 -6.11 6.94 -16.43
C ASP A 15 -5.34 8.13 -15.81
N GLY A 16 -4.12 7.94 -15.31
CA GLY A 16 -3.42 8.95 -14.49
C GLY A 16 -3.97 9.10 -13.07
N LYS A 17 -4.95 8.27 -12.68
CA LYS A 17 -5.54 8.26 -11.34
C LYS A 17 -4.65 7.51 -10.35
N ARG A 18 -4.64 7.95 -9.10
CA ARG A 18 -3.95 7.23 -8.02
C ARG A 18 -4.68 5.92 -7.72
N ILE A 19 -3.94 4.82 -7.68
CA ILE A 19 -4.49 3.49 -7.36
C ILE A 19 -4.19 3.20 -5.89
N LEU A 20 -5.22 2.81 -5.13
CA LEU A 20 -5.07 2.30 -3.77
C LEU A 20 -4.98 0.77 -3.81
N TYR A 21 -4.04 0.21 -3.05
CA TYR A 21 -3.88 -1.24 -2.92
C TYR A 21 -3.70 -1.65 -1.45
N PRO A 22 -4.14 -2.86 -1.08
CA PRO A 22 -3.93 -3.39 0.26
C PRO A 22 -2.45 -3.77 0.45
N ARG A 23 -1.83 -3.22 1.48
CA ARG A 23 -0.49 -3.60 1.95
C ARG A 23 -0.62 -4.35 3.26
N MET A 24 0.00 -5.53 3.32
CA MET A 24 0.03 -6.34 4.53
C MET A 24 0.77 -5.60 5.64
N LYS A 25 0.18 -5.56 6.83
CA LYS A 25 0.74 -4.92 8.01
C LYS A 25 1.78 -5.86 8.63
N LEU A 26 3.05 -5.56 8.38
CA LEU A 26 4.17 -6.29 8.96
C LEU A 26 4.51 -5.65 10.32
N TYR A 27 4.27 -6.37 11.41
CA TYR A 27 4.64 -5.92 12.75
C TYR A 27 6.12 -6.18 12.98
N GLY A 28 6.89 -5.14 13.33
CA GLY A 28 8.31 -5.26 13.65
C GLY A 28 9.28 -4.85 12.54
N GLN A 29 8.79 -4.44 11.36
CA GLN A 29 9.62 -3.77 10.37
C GLN A 29 9.65 -2.26 10.68
N VAL A 30 10.62 -1.87 11.51
CA VAL A 30 11.00 -0.46 11.72
C VAL A 30 11.50 0.09 10.38
N ASP A 31 10.96 1.23 9.97
CA ASP A 31 11.39 1.96 8.77
C ASP A 31 12.93 2.13 8.78
N LEU A 32 13.59 1.60 7.75
CA LEU A 32 15.01 1.78 7.44
C LEU A 32 15.13 2.64 6.20
#